data_AF-A0A7S0DF61-F1
#
_entry.id   AF-A0A7S0DF61-F1
#
_cell.length_a   1.000
_cell.length_b   1.000
_cell.length_c   1.000
_cell.angle_alpha   90.00
_cell.angle_beta   90.00
_cell.angle_gamma   90.00
#
_symmetry.space_group_name_H-M   'P 1'
#
loop_
_entity.id
_entity.type
_entity.pdbx_description
1 polymer ?
#
loop_
_entity_poly.entity_id
_entity_poly.type
_entity_poly.pdbx_seq_one_letter_code
_entity_poly.pdbx_strand_id
1 'polypeptide(L)'
;KIEGQSKVNMLGLVTLDFSHNPLGDHFVKELCNTLRFDTWIIAINLENIGMTLLGLERVYEMIQDNETLLEVRIGTQWKSSHVRSLVDKINDVMVTRRREKFKQFTFAKLQKGSSESRP
;
A
#
# COMPACT_ATOMS: atom_id res chain seq x y z
N LYS A 1 28.12 -26.37 5.66
CA LYS A 1 28.02 -24.94 5.26
C LYS A 1 26.55 -24.58 5.33
N ILE A 2 26.12 -24.00 6.45
CA ILE A 2 24.70 -23.76 6.75
C ILE A 2 24.34 -22.45 6.06
N GLU A 3 23.65 -22.51 4.92
CA GLU A 3 23.01 -21.34 4.35
C GLU A 3 21.84 -20.98 5.25
N GLY A 4 22.15 -20.18 6.28
CA GLY A 4 21.15 -19.46 7.03
C GLY A 4 20.48 -18.46 6.08
N GLN A 5 19.47 -18.92 5.35
CA GLN A 5 18.44 -18.04 4.84
C GLN A 5 17.80 -17.40 6.06
N SER A 6 18.36 -16.25 6.48
CA SER A 6 17.66 -15.34 7.36
C SER A 6 16.46 -14.88 6.57
N LYS A 7 15.38 -15.66 6.67
CA LYS A 7 14.05 -15.26 6.24
C LYS A 7 13.74 -14.06 7.12
N VAL A 8 14.06 -12.86 6.62
CA VAL A 8 13.70 -11.61 7.29
C VAL A 8 12.20 -11.67 7.41
N ASN A 9 11.74 -12.02 8.61
CA ASN A 9 10.34 -11.95 8.94
C ASN A 9 10.08 -10.45 9.03
N MET A 10 9.65 -9.84 7.92
CA MET A 10 9.23 -8.43 7.86
C MET A 10 8.06 -8.26 8.82
N LEU A 11 8.38 -7.96 10.07
CA LEU A 11 7.49 -8.06 11.23
C LEU A 11 6.64 -6.81 11.45
N GLY A 12 6.63 -5.84 10.54
CA GLY A 12 5.83 -4.63 10.70
C GLY A 12 4.89 -4.46 9.54
N LEU A 13 3.63 -4.87 9.72
CA LEU A 13 2.54 -4.23 8.99
C LEU A 13 2.45 -2.79 9.52
N VAL A 14 3.24 -1.86 8.97
CA VAL A 14 3.24 -0.47 9.47
C VAL A 14 2.19 0.31 8.71
N THR A 15 1.17 0.74 9.46
CA THR A 15 0.13 1.65 8.99
C THR A 15 0.46 3.05 9.48
N LEU A 16 0.53 4.01 8.56
CA LEU A 16 0.61 5.43 8.90
C LEU A 16 -0.78 6.06 8.77
N ASP A 17 -1.30 6.61 9.84
CA ASP A 17 -2.57 7.32 9.84
C ASP A 17 -2.35 8.83 9.99
N PHE A 18 -2.64 9.58 8.94
CA PHE A 18 -2.58 11.04 8.91
C PHE A 18 -3.98 11.68 8.84
N SER A 19 -5.03 10.87 8.91
CA SER A 19 -6.39 11.32 8.63
C SER A 19 -6.84 12.45 9.54
N HIS A 20 -7.72 13.30 9.00
CA HIS A 20 -8.30 14.45 9.70
C HIS A 20 -7.28 15.52 10.17
N ASN A 21 -6.11 15.59 9.54
CA ASN A 21 -5.13 16.64 9.77
C ASN A 21 -4.94 17.48 8.49
N PRO A 22 -5.14 18.81 8.51
CA PRO A 22 -5.03 19.66 7.32
C PRO A 22 -3.56 19.87 6.90
N LEU A 23 -2.96 18.84 6.31
CA LEU A 23 -1.55 18.77 5.91
C LEU A 23 -1.31 19.28 4.47
N GLY A 24 -2.33 19.18 3.61
CA GLY A 24 -2.32 19.70 2.24
C GLY A 24 -1.41 18.95 1.27
N ASP A 25 -1.36 19.44 0.02
CA ASP A 25 -0.64 18.79 -1.08
C ASP A 25 0.88 18.77 -0.89
N HIS A 26 1.45 19.76 -0.19
CA HIS A 26 2.88 19.80 0.10
C HIS A 26 3.31 18.60 0.93
N PHE A 27 2.57 18.28 1.99
CA PHE A 27 2.81 17.09 2.79
C PHE A 27 2.69 15.82 1.94
N VAL A 28 1.64 15.71 1.12
CA VAL A 28 1.42 14.55 0.24
C VAL A 28 2.60 14.34 -0.71
N LYS A 29 3.15 15.42 -1.28
CA LYS A 29 4.31 15.36 -2.15
C LYS A 29 5.53 14.76 -1.45
N GLU A 30 5.87 15.27 -0.27
CA GLU A 30 7.02 14.78 0.49
C GLU A 30 6.83 13.36 1.01
N LEU A 31 5.60 13.03 1.43
CA LEU A 31 5.22 11.66 1.78
C LEU A 31 5.39 10.73 0.57
N CYS A 32 4.91 11.10 -0.61
CA CYS A 32 5.03 10.30 -1.82
C CYS A 32 6.49 10.10 -2.24
N ASN A 33 7.33 11.14 -2.12
CA ASN A 33 8.78 11.02 -2.39
C ASN A 33 9.44 10.01 -1.44
N THR A 34 9.06 10.04 -0.17
CA THR A 34 9.60 9.15 0.87
C THR A 34 9.14 7.72 0.66
N LEU A 35 7.85 7.52 0.42
CA LEU A 35 7.25 6.19 0.31
C LEU A 35 7.56 5.51 -1.03
N ARG A 36 7.90 6.23 -2.10
CA ARG A 36 8.14 5.67 -3.43
C ARG A 36 9.06 4.42 -3.43
N PHE A 37 10.08 4.40 -2.57
CA PHE A 37 11.01 3.28 -2.45
C PHE A 37 10.97 2.59 -1.09
N ASP A 38 10.02 2.96 -0.24
CA ASP A 38 9.86 2.37 1.08
C ASP A 38 9.30 0.93 0.96
N THR A 39 9.81 0.04 1.80
CA THR A 39 9.43 -1.38 1.80
C THR A 39 8.79 -1.85 3.10
N TRP A 40 8.61 -0.94 4.06
CA TRP A 40 8.17 -1.23 5.43
C TRP A 40 6.73 -0.81 5.67
N ILE A 41 6.33 0.34 5.11
CA ILE A 41 4.97 0.84 5.17
C ILE A 41 4.12 0.06 4.18
N ILE A 42 3.00 -0.46 4.66
CA ILE A 42 2.08 -1.24 3.84
C ILE A 42 0.71 -0.57 3.69
N ALA A 43 0.37 0.35 4.60
CA ALA A 43 -0.89 1.06 4.59
C ALA A 43 -0.70 2.52 4.96
N ILE A 44 -1.39 3.40 4.24
CA ILE A 44 -1.49 4.83 4.59
C ILE A 44 -2.94 5.29 4.58
N ASN A 45 -3.28 6.16 5.52
CA ASN A 45 -4.57 6.82 5.59
C ASN A 45 -4.40 8.34 5.38
N LEU A 46 -4.97 8.83 4.28
CA LEU A 46 -4.91 10.23 3.83
C LEU A 46 -6.31 10.87 3.79
N GLU A 47 -7.26 10.33 4.57
CA GLU A 47 -8.61 10.88 4.63
C GLU A 47 -8.64 12.29 5.25
N ASN A 48 -9.41 13.19 4.65
CA ASN A 48 -9.62 14.54 5.17
C ASN A 48 -8.32 15.31 5.54
N ILE A 49 -7.27 15.20 4.71
CA ILE A 49 -6.00 15.92 4.96
C ILE A 49 -5.87 17.28 4.27
N GLY A 50 -6.94 17.78 3.64
CA GLY A 50 -6.86 18.99 2.81
C GLY A 50 -6.11 18.80 1.48
N MET A 51 -5.94 17.54 1.03
CA MET A 51 -5.39 17.20 -0.28
C MET A 51 -6.33 17.66 -1.40
N THR A 52 -5.76 18.12 -2.51
CA THR A 52 -6.47 18.45 -3.76
C THR A 52 -6.19 17.39 -4.85
N LEU A 53 -6.70 17.61 -6.07
CA LEU A 53 -6.42 16.71 -7.20
C LEU A 53 -4.91 16.57 -7.46
N LEU A 54 -4.12 17.62 -7.25
CA LEU A 54 -2.67 17.58 -7.45
C LEU A 54 -1.99 16.57 -6.51
N GLY A 55 -2.35 16.57 -5.23
CA GLY A 55 -1.85 15.57 -4.30
C GLY A 55 -2.35 14.16 -4.65
N LEU A 56 -3.60 14.03 -5.10
CA LEU A 56 -4.15 12.74 -5.50
C LEU A 56 -3.41 12.12 -6.71
N GLU A 57 -3.06 12.92 -7.72
CA GLU A 57 -2.25 12.49 -8.86
C GLU A 57 -0.87 12.00 -8.40
N ARG A 58 -0.26 12.71 -7.44
CA ARG A 58 1.03 12.31 -6.87
C ARG A 58 0.96 10.98 -6.12
N VAL A 59 -0.13 10.74 -5.39
CA VAL A 59 -0.40 9.43 -4.76
C VAL A 59 -0.52 8.35 -5.83
N TYR A 60 -1.25 8.62 -6.91
CA TYR A 60 -1.41 7.66 -8.00
C TYR A 60 -0.08 7.30 -8.67
N GLU A 61 0.79 8.28 -8.93
CA GLU A 61 2.14 8.02 -9.45
C GLU A 61 2.98 7.18 -8.47
N MET A 62 2.99 7.56 -7.18
CA MET A 62 3.78 6.86 -6.17
C MET A 62 3.39 5.39 -6.06
N ILE A 63 2.09 5.08 -6.12
CA ILE A 63 1.64 3.68 -6.05
C ILE A 63 1.98 2.89 -7.30
N GLN A 64 2.26 3.51 -8.45
CA GLN A 64 2.78 2.76 -9.60
C GLN A 64 4.23 2.30 -9.36
N ASP A 65 5.01 3.12 -8.66
CA ASP A 65 6.43 2.87 -8.40
C ASP A 65 6.68 1.99 -7.16
N ASN A 66 5.87 2.17 -6.11
CA ASN A 66 5.98 1.39 -4.87
C ASN A 66 5.14 0.11 -4.98
N GLU A 67 5.74 -1.07 -4.90
CA GLU A 67 5.05 -2.38 -4.95
C GLU A 67 4.68 -2.97 -3.58
N THR A 68 5.20 -2.41 -2.50
CA THR A 68 5.05 -2.96 -1.14
C THR A 68 3.76 -2.52 -0.46
N LEU A 69 3.27 -1.34 -0.84
CA LEU A 69 2.06 -0.73 -0.31
C LEU A 69 0.81 -1.48 -0.79
N LEU A 70 -0.03 -1.87 0.17
CA LEU A 70 -1.23 -2.70 -0.02
C LEU A 70 -2.52 -1.94 0.23
N GLU A 71 -2.47 -0.78 0.89
CA GLU A 71 -3.64 0.02 1.19
C GLU A 71 -3.35 1.52 1.17
N VAL A 72 -4.18 2.27 0.45
CA VAL A 72 -4.26 3.72 0.53
C VAL A 72 -5.71 4.07 0.80
N ARG A 73 -5.99 4.75 1.92
CA ARG A 73 -7.32 5.30 2.18
C ARG A 73 -7.36 6.76 1.79
N ILE A 74 -8.34 7.08 0.95
CA ILE A 74 -8.57 8.42 0.41
C ILE A 74 -10.00 8.80 0.73
N GLY A 75 -10.19 9.96 1.35
CA GLY A 75 -11.48 10.31 1.94
C GLY A 75 -12.58 10.51 0.91
N THR A 76 -13.83 10.41 1.35
CA THR A 76 -15.02 10.44 0.48
C THR A 76 -15.46 11.86 0.08
N GLN A 77 -14.71 12.89 0.47
CA GLN A 77 -15.03 14.29 0.19
C GLN A 77 -14.97 14.69 -1.30
N TRP A 78 -14.49 13.82 -2.19
CA TRP A 78 -14.36 14.09 -3.62
C TRP A 78 -15.70 13.97 -4.35
N LYS A 79 -16.30 15.14 -4.65
CA LYS A 79 -17.61 15.21 -5.32
C LYS A 79 -17.50 15.13 -6.85
N SER A 80 -16.40 15.61 -7.43
CA SER A 80 -16.18 15.65 -8.88
C SER A 80 -16.01 14.23 -9.45
N SER A 81 -16.70 13.94 -10.56
CA SER A 81 -16.62 12.66 -11.27
C SER A 81 -15.20 12.34 -11.76
N HIS A 82 -14.46 13.36 -12.22
CA HIS A 82 -13.07 13.21 -12.66
C HIS A 82 -12.17 12.71 -11.52
N VAL A 83 -12.33 13.28 -10.33
CA VAL A 83 -11.54 12.90 -9.16
C VAL A 83 -11.91 11.49 -8.70
N ARG A 84 -13.21 11.14 -8.75
CA ARG A 84 -13.70 9.81 -8.39
C ARG A 84 -13.07 8.72 -9.27
N SER A 85 -12.96 8.96 -10.58
CA SER A 85 -12.31 8.00 -11.49
C SER A 85 -10.86 7.71 -11.10
N LEU A 86 -10.11 8.71 -10.60
CA LEU A 86 -8.74 8.50 -10.14
C LEU A 86 -8.70 7.74 -8.81
N VAL A 87 -9.61 8.04 -7.88
CA VAL A 87 -9.78 7.29 -6.63
C VAL A 87 -10.11 5.81 -6.92
N ASP A 88 -10.99 5.55 -7.88
CA ASP A 88 -11.36 4.20 -8.29
C ASP A 88 -10.13 3.43 -8.84
N LYS A 89 -9.32 4.08 -9.69
CA LYS A 89 -8.06 3.49 -10.18
C LYS A 89 -7.09 3.16 -9.04
N ILE A 90 -6.95 4.05 -8.06
CA ILE A 90 -6.12 3.79 -6.87
C ILE A 90 -6.65 2.56 -6.13
N ASN A 91 -7.96 2.50 -5.88
CA ASN A 91 -8.60 1.38 -5.21
C ASN A 91 -8.42 0.06 -5.97
N ASP A 92 -8.54 0.07 -7.29
CA ASP A 92 -8.34 -1.11 -8.15
C ASP A 92 -6.91 -1.65 -8.05
N VAL A 93 -5.90 -0.77 -8.06
CA VAL A 93 -4.50 -1.15 -7.85
C VAL A 93 -4.34 -1.82 -6.48
N MET A 94 -4.87 -1.21 -5.42
CA MET A 94 -4.77 -1.74 -4.06
C MET A 94 -5.47 -3.09 -3.89
N VAL A 95 -6.67 -3.24 -4.47
CA VAL A 95 -7.42 -4.52 -4.47
C VAL A 95 -6.65 -5.60 -5.20
N THR A 96 -6.07 -5.28 -6.36
CA THR A 96 -5.27 -6.22 -7.16
C THR A 96 -4.06 -6.71 -6.36
N ARG A 97 -3.30 -5.81 -5.74
CA ARG A 97 -2.15 -6.16 -4.90
C ARG A 97 -2.51 -7.04 -3.72
N ARG A 98 -3.59 -6.71 -2.99
CA ARG A 98 -4.05 -7.55 -1.87
C ARG A 98 -4.42 -8.95 -2.33
N ARG A 99 -5.08 -9.08 -3.49
CA ARG A 99 -5.41 -10.38 -4.08
C ARG A 99 -4.15 -11.17 -4.44
N GLU A 100 -3.15 -10.53 -5.03
CA GLU A 100 -1.86 -11.17 -5.36
C GLU A 100 -1.09 -11.59 -4.12
N LYS A 101 -0.97 -10.71 -3.13
CA LYS A 101 -0.35 -11.01 -1.83
C LYS A 101 -1.05 -12.18 -1.13
N PHE A 102 -2.38 -12.22 -1.16
CA PHE A 102 -3.16 -13.32 -0.60
C PHE A 102 -2.91 -14.64 -1.33
N LYS A 103 -2.89 -14.63 -2.67
CA LYS A 103 -2.52 -15.80 -3.48
C LYS A 103 -1.12 -16.31 -3.12
N GLN A 104 -0.13 -15.43 -3.08
CA GLN A 104 1.25 -15.80 -2.69
C GLN A 104 1.30 -16.45 -1.30
N PHE A 105 0.54 -15.91 -0.34
CA PHE A 105 0.44 -16.46 1.00
C PHE A 105 -0.21 -17.85 1.04
N THR A 106 -1.30 -18.07 0.30
CA THR A 106 -1.97 -19.39 0.24
C THR A 106 -1.10 -20.43 -0.44
N PHE A 107 -0.44 -20.10 -1.56
CA PHE A 107 0.52 -20.99 -2.23
C PHE A 107 1.69 -21.36 -1.32
N ALA A 108 2.26 -20.39 -0.60
CA ALA A 108 3.36 -20.65 0.33
C ALA A 108 2.95 -21.59 1.49
N LYS A 109 1.70 -21.52 1.95
CA LYS A 109 1.17 -22.45 2.96
C LYS A 109 1.01 -23.86 2.41
N LEU A 110 0.51 -24.03 1.18
CA LEU A 110 0.34 -25.33 0.54
C LEU A 110 1.69 -26.05 0.36
N GLN A 111 2.73 -25.34 -0.10
CA GLN A 111 4.06 -25.93 -0.27
C GLN A 111 4.67 -26.41 1.06
N LYS A 112 4.44 -25.69 2.16
CA LYS A 112 4.92 -26.08 3.49
C LYS A 112 4.17 -27.28 4.08
N GLY A 113 2.85 -27.34 3.87
CA GLY A 113 2.02 -28.46 4.35
C GLY A 113 2.38 -29.80 3.72
N SER A 114 2.83 -29.82 2.45
CA SER A 114 3.31 -31.05 1.79
C SER A 114 4.68 -31.53 2.26
N SER A 115 5.46 -30.70 2.95
CA SER A 115 6.77 -31.10 3.52
C SER A 115 6.68 -31.66 4.94
N GLU A 116 5.57 -31.46 5.66
CA GLU A 116 5.38 -31.93 7.04
C GLU A 116 4.65 -33.28 7.14
N SER A 117 4.18 -33.83 6.01
CA SER A 117 3.45 -35.12 5.95
C SER A 117 4.31 -36.32 5.49
N ARG A 118 5.64 -36.28 5.69
CA ARG A 118 6.51 -37.45 5.51
C ARG A 118 7.11 -37.91 6.84
N PRO A 119 6.48 -38.89 7.53
CA PRO A 119 7.22 -39.99 8.12
C PRO A 119 7.71 -40.97 7.05
#